data_AF-A0A942J8J9-F1
#
_entry.id   AF-A0A942J8J9-F1
#
_cell.length_a   1.000
_cell.length_b   1.000
_cell.length_c   1.000
_cell.angle_alpha   90.00
_cell.angle_beta   90.00
_cell.angle_gamma   90.00
#
_symmetry.space_group_name_H-M   'P 1'
#
loop_
_entity.id
_entity.type
_entity.pdbx_description
1 polymer ?
#
loop_
_entity_poly.entity_id
_entity_poly.type
_entity_poly.pdbx_seq_one_letter_code
_entity_poly.pdbx_strand_id
1 'polypeptide(L)'
;MRTTVTLDDDLLADVEQLSGIRDRSQLLREALLEMRHRLASQRLASLAGSEPGVVAPPRRRGAARRVAEPEYTYDSTRQRDKLNKLKP
;
A
#
# COMPACT_ATOMS: atom_id res chain seq x y z
N MET A 1 7.00 12.31 21.63
CA MET A 1 7.03 13.67 22.23
C MET A 1 5.63 14.24 22.14
N ARG A 2 5.16 14.96 23.17
CA ARG A 2 3.88 15.68 23.12
C ARG A 2 4.19 17.16 22.92
N THR A 3 3.54 17.76 21.93
CA THR A 3 3.78 19.14 21.54
C THR A 3 2.44 19.79 21.26
N THR A 4 2.29 21.06 21.63
CA THR A 4 1.14 21.88 21.26
C THR A 4 1.56 22.79 20.11
N VAL A 5 0.77 22.80 19.04
CA VAL A 5 0.99 23.65 17.86
C VAL A 5 -0.29 24.40 17.54
N THR A 6 -0.17 25.65 17.12
CA THR A 6 -1.30 26.45 16.63
C THR A 6 -1.40 26.24 15.12
N LEU A 7 -2.60 25.91 14.64
CA LEU A 7 -2.89 25.62 13.23
C LEU A 7 -4.12 26.40 12.80
N ASP A 8 -4.24 26.63 11.51
CA ASP A 8 -5.45 27.18 10.90
C ASP A 8 -6.55 26.09 10.89
N ASP A 9 -7.72 26.42 11.45
CA ASP A 9 -8.84 25.49 11.60
C ASP A 9 -9.50 25.14 10.26
N ASP A 10 -9.55 26.08 9.31
CA ASP A 10 -10.13 25.85 7.99
C ASP A 10 -9.23 24.91 7.20
N LEU A 11 -7.91 25.13 7.26
CA LEU A 11 -6.94 24.23 6.64
C LEU A 11 -7.01 22.82 7.25
N LEU A 12 -7.17 22.73 8.58
CA LEU A 12 -7.27 21.44 9.25
C LEU A 12 -8.53 20.70 8.81
N ALA A 13 -9.68 21.39 8.75
CA ALA A 13 -10.95 20.80 8.31
C ALA A 13 -10.88 20.30 6.86
N ASP A 14 -10.29 21.08 5.96
CA ASP A 14 -10.11 20.70 4.56
C ASP A 14 -9.25 19.45 4.43
N VAL A 15 -8.13 19.39 5.16
CA VAL A 15 -7.23 18.22 5.11
C VAL A 15 -7.87 17.00 5.77
N GLU A 16 -8.61 17.15 6.86
CA GLU A 16 -9.39 16.05 7.47
C GLU A 16 -10.43 15.48 6.48
N GLN A 17 -11.12 16.36 5.74
CA GLN A 17 -12.09 15.95 4.72
C GLN A 17 -11.42 15.23 3.54
N LEU A 18 -10.28 15.74 3.06
CA LEU A 18 -9.56 15.17 1.91
C LEU A 18 -8.86 13.86 2.26
N SER A 19 -8.25 13.76 3.44
CA SER A 19 -7.51 12.58 3.88
C SER A 19 -8.41 11.50 4.50
N GLY A 20 -9.58 11.87 5.01
CA GLY A 20 -10.46 11.00 5.81
C GLY A 20 -9.92 10.70 7.21
N ILE A 21 -8.78 11.28 7.60
CA ILE A 21 -8.16 11.07 8.92
C ILE A 21 -8.74 12.09 9.90
N ARG A 22 -9.45 11.61 10.93
CA ARG A 22 -10.03 12.46 11.99
C ARG A 22 -9.15 12.58 13.24
N ASP A 23 -8.18 11.69 13.40
CA ASP A 23 -7.22 11.81 14.50
C ASP A 23 -6.14 12.82 14.13
N ARG A 24 -6.13 13.97 14.81
CA ARG A 24 -5.17 15.07 14.56
C ARG A 24 -3.72 14.64 14.69
N SER A 25 -3.43 13.72 15.63
CA SER A 25 -2.05 13.24 15.84
C SER A 25 -1.58 12.39 14.65
N GLN A 26 -2.44 11.48 14.20
CA GLN A 26 -2.20 10.70 12.98
C GLN A 26 -2.11 11.60 11.75
N LEU A 27 -3.01 12.58 11.60
CA LEU A 27 -3.01 13.49 10.46
C LEU A 27 -1.69 14.26 10.36
N LEU A 28 -1.21 14.83 11.46
CA LEU A 28 0.08 15.52 11.51
C LEU A 28 1.25 14.59 11.20
N ARG A 29 1.22 13.35 11.70
CA ARG A 29 2.25 12.36 11.42
C ARG A 29 2.32 12.04 9.94
N GLU A 30 1.18 11.75 9.31
CA GLU A 30 1.12 11.42 7.89
C GLU A 30 1.51 12.63 7.03
N ALA A 31 1.06 13.85 7.38
CA ALA A 31 1.46 15.06 6.68
C ALA A 31 3.00 15.27 6.67
N LEU A 32 3.67 15.02 7.80
CA LEU A 32 5.13 15.12 7.89
C LEU A 32 5.84 14.01 7.11
N LEU A 33 5.29 12.80 7.08
CA LEU A 33 5.84 11.71 6.28
C LEU A 33 5.73 12.01 4.78
N GLU A 34 4.58 12.51 4.33
CA GLU A 34 4.38 12.91 2.94
C GLU A 34 5.30 14.07 2.54
N MET A 35 5.46 15.06 3.42
CA MET A 35 6.42 16.15 3.19
C MET A 35 7.85 15.61 3.07
N ARG A 36 8.25 14.65 3.93
CA ARG A 36 9.56 14.01 3.85
C ARG A 36 9.74 13.28 2.53
N HIS A 37 8.75 12.50 2.08
CA HIS A 37 8.81 11.78 0.81
C HIS A 37 9.00 12.75 -0.35
N ARG A 38 8.19 13.81 -0.41
CA ARG A 38 8.31 14.86 -1.43
C ARG A 38 9.71 15.49 -1.48
N LEU A 39 10.25 15.86 -0.32
CA LEU A 39 11.59 16.46 -0.23
C LEU A 39 12.69 15.46 -0.63
N ALA A 40 12.56 14.20 -0.23
CA ALA A 40 13.51 13.16 -0.60
C ALA A 40 13.50 12.93 -2.12
N SER A 41 12.32 12.85 -2.74
CA SER A 41 12.17 12.74 -4.19
C SER A 41 12.81 13.92 -4.92
N GLN A 42 12.63 15.15 -4.43
CA GLN A 42 13.27 16.33 -5.00
C GLN A 42 14.81 16.25 -4.91
N ARG A 43 15.35 15.86 -3.75
CA ARG A 43 16.80 15.68 -3.58
C ARG A 43 17.36 14.59 -4.50
N LEU A 44 16.66 13.47 -4.61
CA LEU A 44 17.05 12.38 -5.52
C LEU A 44 16.98 12.82 -6.99
N ALA A 45 15.96 13.58 -7.38
CA ALA A 45 15.87 14.13 -8.72
C ALA A 45 17.03 15.10 -9.02
N SER A 46 17.41 15.94 -8.05
CA SER A 46 18.55 16.85 -8.17
C SER A 46 19.90 16.13 -8.32
N LEU A 47 20.01 14.89 -7.82
CA LEU A 47 21.21 14.09 -8.06
C LEU A 47 21.34 13.67 -9.54
N ALA A 48 20.27 13.70 -10.34
CA ALA A 48 20.31 13.68 -11.82
C ALA A 48 21.34 12.72 -12.48
N GLY A 49 21.51 11.50 -11.97
CA GLY A 49 22.50 10.57 -12.52
C GLY A 49 23.95 11.03 -12.30
N SER A 50 24.22 11.68 -11.17
CA SER A 50 25.55 12.15 -10.70
C SER A 50 26.64 11.08 -10.74
N GLU A 51 26.25 9.82 -10.89
CA GLU A 51 27.13 8.69 -11.12
C GLU A 51 26.78 7.99 -12.45
N PRO A 52 27.18 8.56 -13.60
CA PRO A 52 26.83 8.04 -14.93
C PRO A 52 27.49 6.69 -15.24
N GLY A 53 28.55 6.31 -14.51
CA GLY A 53 29.24 5.03 -14.64
C GLY A 53 28.71 3.94 -13.69
N VAL A 54 27.64 4.20 -12.93
CA VAL A 54 27.15 3.23 -11.94
C VAL A 54 26.62 1.99 -12.65
N VAL A 55 27.14 0.81 -12.26
CA VAL A 55 26.67 -0.48 -12.78
C VAL A 55 25.60 -1.01 -11.83
N ALA A 56 24.38 -1.18 -12.34
CA ALA A 56 23.28 -1.71 -11.52
C ALA A 56 23.61 -3.10 -10.97
N PRO A 57 23.37 -3.38 -9.68
CA PRO A 57 23.63 -4.70 -9.10
C PRO A 57 22.76 -5.77 -9.78
N PRO A 58 23.23 -7.03 -9.87
CA PRO A 58 22.48 -8.10 -10.51
C PRO A 58 21.13 -8.31 -9.83
N ARG A 59 20.06 -8.39 -10.63
CA ARG A 59 18.69 -8.54 -10.13
C ARG A 59 18.51 -9.90 -9.47
N ARG A 60 18.16 -9.95 -8.18
CA ARG A 60 17.82 -11.20 -7.50
C ARG A 60 16.50 -11.75 -8.04
N ARG A 61 16.56 -12.65 -9.01
CA ARG A 61 15.39 -13.42 -9.45
C ARG A 61 15.10 -14.46 -8.38
N GLY A 62 13.98 -14.33 -7.66
CA GLY A 62 13.47 -15.46 -6.89
C GLY A 62 13.27 -16.64 -7.83
N ALA A 63 13.56 -17.87 -7.37
CA ALA A 63 13.20 -19.07 -8.14
C ALA A 63 11.74 -18.91 -8.56
N ALA A 64 11.48 -19.01 -9.87
CA ALA A 64 10.13 -18.95 -10.38
C ALA A 64 9.32 -19.94 -9.55
N ARG A 65 8.47 -19.43 -8.67
CA ARG A 65 7.53 -20.26 -7.95
C ARG A 65 6.68 -20.81 -9.08
N ARG A 66 6.98 -22.04 -9.51
CA ARG A 66 6.02 -22.84 -10.24
C ARG A 66 4.86 -22.88 -9.26
N VAL A 67 3.88 -22.00 -9.48
CA VAL A 67 2.55 -22.23 -8.96
C VAL A 67 2.19 -23.55 -9.61
N ALA A 68 2.39 -24.65 -8.86
CA ALA A 68 1.70 -25.88 -9.15
C ALA A 68 0.25 -25.46 -9.33
N GLU A 69 -0.31 -25.75 -10.50
CA GLU A 69 -1.72 -25.50 -10.75
C GLU A 69 -2.46 -26.03 -9.52
N PRO A 70 -3.26 -25.21 -8.82
CA PRO A 70 -4.11 -25.76 -7.79
C PRO A 70 -5.01 -26.75 -8.53
N GLU A 71 -4.78 -28.03 -8.29
CA GLU A 71 -5.67 -29.10 -8.71
C GLU A 71 -6.98 -28.87 -7.98
N TYR A 72 -7.81 -27.98 -8.55
CA TYR A 72 -9.19 -27.77 -8.13
C TYR A 72 -9.94 -29.03 -8.54
N THR A 73 -9.76 -30.08 -7.75
CA THR A 73 -10.65 -31.24 -7.79
C THR A 73 -11.99 -30.73 -7.26
N TYR A 74 -12.85 -30.32 -8.19
CA TYR A 74 -14.25 -30.08 -7.92
C TYR A 74 -14.83 -31.41 -7.44
N ASP A 75 -15.01 -31.58 -6.13
CA ASP A 75 -15.70 -32.75 -5.57
C ASP A 75 -17.18 -32.67 -5.92
N SER A 76 -17.49 -33.03 -7.16
CA SER A 76 -18.84 -33.08 -7.73
C SER A 76 -19.71 -34.17 -7.10
N THR A 77 -19.16 -35.01 -6.20
CA THR A 77 -19.91 -36.11 -5.59
C THR A 77 -20.77 -35.66 -4.41
N ARG A 78 -20.43 -34.57 -3.72
CA ARG A 78 -21.30 -33.96 -2.69
C ARG A 78 -22.54 -33.25 -3.24
N GLN A 79 -22.54 -32.94 -4.53
CA GLN A 79 -23.63 -32.17 -5.16
C GLN A 79 -24.83 -33.05 -5.52
N ARG A 80 -24.63 -34.37 -5.68
CA ARG A 80 -25.72 -35.32 -5.94
C ARG A 80 -26.58 -35.59 -4.70
N ASP A 81 -25.96 -35.67 -3.53
CA ASP A 81 -26.68 -35.89 -2.26
C ASP A 81 -27.58 -34.70 -1.86
N LYS A 82 -27.20 -33.48 -2.24
CA LYS A 82 -28.04 -32.29 -2.02
C LYS A 82 -29.10 -32.08 -3.10
N LEU A 83 -28.93 -32.61 -4.31
CA LEU A 83 -29.97 -32.54 -5.35
C LEU A 83 -31.12 -33.53 -5.13
N ASN A 84 -30.86 -34.69 -4.52
CA ASN A 84 -31.92 -35.67 -4.19
C ASN A 84 -32.71 -35.31 -2.92
N LYS A 85 -32.30 -34.31 -2.15
CA LYS A 85 -33.06 -33.75 -1.01
C LYS A 85 -33.92 -32.54 -1.36
N LEU A 86 -34.00 -32.17 -2.64
CA LEU A 86 -34.77 -31.03 -3.14
C LEU A 86 -35.63 -31.40 -4.35
N LYS A 87 -36.29 -32.55 -4.29
CA LYS A 87 -37.54 -32.81 -5.03
C LYS A 87 -38.58 -33.37 -4.04
N PRO A 88 -39.85 -32.96 -4.18
CA PRO A 88 -40.86 -33.02 -3.12
C PRO A 88 -41.22 -34.45 -2.69
#